data_AF-A0A6P7HDJ9-F1
#
_entry.id   AF-A0A6P7HDJ9-F1
#
_cell.length_a   1.000
_cell.length_b   1.000
_cell.length_c   1.000
_cell.angle_alpha   90.00
_cell.angle_beta   90.00
_cell.angle_gamma   90.00
#
_symmetry.space_group_name_H-M   'P 1'
#
loop_
_entity.id
_entity.type
_entity.pdbx_description
1 polymer ?
#
loop_
_entity_poly.entity_id
_entity_poly.type
_entity_poly.pdbx_seq_one_letter_code
_entity_poly.pdbx_strand_id
1 'polypeptide(L)'
;MTSPTEKSYKIRDATKADRDAIVEFLRISFFRDEPLNAFLELVTEENPTCETLEEFTVGHIPNGINLVAVHNDQIVGKCIDYSTNIRL
;
A
#
# COMPACT_ATOMS: atom_id res chain seq x y z
N MET A 1 -37.54 2.76 -2.62
CA MET A 1 -36.41 1.82 -2.50
C MET A 1 -35.23 2.45 -3.23
N THR A 2 -34.36 3.15 -2.51
CA THR A 2 -33.11 3.67 -3.07
C THR A 2 -32.12 2.51 -3.16
N SER A 3 -31.67 2.17 -4.36
CA SER A 3 -30.57 1.23 -4.55
C SER A 3 -29.34 1.70 -3.76
N PRO A 4 -28.52 0.80 -3.20
CA PRO A 4 -27.23 1.22 -2.66
C PRO A 4 -26.49 1.91 -3.80
N THR A 5 -26.08 3.16 -3.59
CA THR A 5 -25.25 3.89 -4.54
C THR A 5 -24.03 3.03 -4.82
N GLU A 6 -23.92 2.50 -6.03
CA GLU A 6 -22.86 1.58 -6.43
C GLU A 6 -21.53 2.32 -6.24
N LYS A 7 -20.73 1.89 -5.27
CA LYS A 7 -19.45 2.54 -4.99
C LYS A 7 -18.55 2.33 -6.19
N SER A 8 -18.21 3.41 -6.89
CA SER A 8 -17.29 3.36 -8.01
C SER A 8 -15.86 3.21 -7.47
N TYR A 9 -15.22 2.09 -7.77
CA TYR A 9 -13.81 1.85 -7.51
C TYR A 9 -13.06 1.76 -8.83
N LYS A 10 -11.88 2.37 -8.90
CA LYS A 10 -10.99 2.28 -10.07
C LYS A 10 -9.68 1.63 -9.65
N ILE A 11 -9.26 0.62 -10.40
CA ILE A 11 -7.93 0.03 -10.27
C ILE A 11 -7.04 0.64 -11.35
N ARG A 12 -5.85 1.10 -10.97
CA ARG A 12 -4.84 1.59 -11.89
C ARG A 12 -3.45 1.29 -11.37
N ASP A 13 -2.47 1.41 -12.25
CA ASP A 13 -1.08 1.37 -11.85
C ASP A 13 -0.76 2.53 -10.90
N ALA A 14 0.05 2.22 -9.89
CA ALA A 14 0.65 3.20 -9.00
C ALA A 14 1.73 3.96 -9.75
N THR A 15 1.74 5.27 -9.56
CA THR A 15 2.74 6.19 -10.12
C THR A 15 3.62 6.72 -9.00
N LYS A 16 4.72 7.37 -9.35
CA LYS A 16 5.59 8.04 -8.36
C LYS A 16 4.84 9.10 -7.54
N ALA A 17 3.80 9.73 -8.10
CA ALA A 17 2.99 10.71 -7.40
C ALA A 17 2.12 10.08 -6.29
N ASP A 18 1.85 8.78 -6.37
CA ASP A 18 1.04 8.07 -5.36
C ASP A 18 1.86 7.64 -4.15
N ARG A 19 3.19 7.85 -4.16
CA ARG A 19 4.12 7.36 -3.13
C ARG A 19 3.65 7.69 -1.73
N ASP A 20 3.42 8.98 -1.46
CA ASP A 20 3.14 9.44 -0.10
C ASP A 20 1.75 8.98 0.36
N ALA A 21 0.76 8.97 -0.54
CA ALA A 21 -0.58 8.45 -0.28
C ALA A 21 -0.60 6.94 -0.01
N ILE A 22 0.26 6.17 -0.69
CA ILE A 22 0.43 4.72 -0.44
C ILE A 22 1.08 4.50 0.94
N VAL A 23 2.13 5.24 1.28
CA VAL A 23 2.79 5.14 2.59
C VAL A 23 1.80 5.44 3.71
N GLU A 24 1.04 6.52 3.58
CA GLU A 24 0.01 6.90 4.57
C GLU A 24 -1.05 5.79 4.73
N PHE A 25 -1.56 5.26 3.62
CA PHE A 25 -2.51 4.15 3.63
C PHE A 25 -1.93 2.92 4.35
N LEU A 26 -0.69 2.53 4.06
CA LEU A 26 -0.06 1.33 4.64
C LEU A 26 0.29 1.49 6.12
N ARG A 27 0.66 2.69 6.57
CA ARG A 27 0.84 2.98 8.01
C ARG A 27 -0.43 2.69 8.81
N ILE A 28 -1.59 3.03 8.24
CA ILE A 28 -2.88 2.86 8.91
C ILE A 28 -3.41 1.42 8.81
N SER A 29 -3.15 0.75 7.69
CA SER A 29 -3.85 -0.50 7.34
C SER A 29 -3.01 -1.77 7.35
N PHE A 30 -1.67 -1.68 7.36
CA PHE A 30 -0.82 -2.85 7.12
C PHE A 30 0.43 -2.92 8.00
N PHE A 31 1.25 -1.86 8.07
CA PHE A 31 2.61 -2.01 8.62
C PHE A 31 2.66 -2.51 10.06
N ARG A 32 1.73 -2.08 10.92
CA ARG A 32 1.62 -2.55 12.30
C ARG A 32 1.01 -3.95 12.42
N ASP A 33 0.05 -4.26 11.55
CA ASP A 33 -0.82 -5.44 11.70
C ASP A 33 -0.31 -6.65 10.89
N GLU A 34 0.69 -6.48 10.02
CA GLU A 34 1.36 -7.56 9.30
C GLU A 34 2.10 -8.49 10.29
N PRO A 35 1.87 -9.81 10.26
CA PRO A 35 2.36 -10.73 11.30
C PRO A 35 3.87 -10.68 11.59
N LEU A 36 4.71 -10.55 10.56
CA LEU A 36 6.16 -10.50 10.72
C LEU A 36 6.62 -9.15 11.26
N ASN A 37 6.05 -8.04 10.77
CA ASN A 37 6.33 -6.70 11.28
C ASN A 37 5.92 -6.57 12.75
N ALA A 38 4.77 -7.14 13.12
CA ALA A 38 4.29 -7.18 14.50
C ALA A 38 5.21 -8.03 15.39
N PHE A 39 5.64 -9.21 14.90
CA PHE A 39 6.58 -10.09 15.63
C PHE A 39 7.95 -9.43 15.87
N LEU A 40 8.44 -8.66 14.91
CA LEU A 40 9.69 -7.92 14.98
C LEU A 40 9.56 -6.54 15.63
N GLU A 41 8.34 -6.13 16.00
CA GLU A 41 8.03 -4.81 16.56
C GLU A 41 8.56 -3.64 15.70
N LEU A 42 8.50 -3.78 14.37
CA LEU A 42 9.01 -2.75 13.45
C LEU A 42 8.23 -1.45 13.53
N VAL A 43 6.94 -1.53 13.85
CA VAL A 43 6.02 -0.41 14.01
C VAL A 43 5.20 -0.67 15.28
N THR A 44 5.28 0.25 16.25
CA THR A 44 4.55 0.19 17.52
C THR A 44 3.72 1.47 17.74
N GLU A 45 2.95 1.55 18.83
CA GLU A 45 2.23 2.78 19.17
C GLU A 45 3.19 3.93 19.52
N GLU A 46 4.31 3.62 20.17
CA GLU A 46 5.35 4.58 20.54
C GLU A 46 6.25 4.96 19.37
N ASN A 47 6.45 4.03 18.42
CA ASN A 47 7.21 4.24 17.20
C ASN A 47 6.38 3.85 15.96
N PRO A 48 5.50 4.75 15.47
CA PRO A 48 4.49 4.43 14.45
C PRO A 48 5.04 4.38 13.02
N THR A 49 6.35 4.57 12.83
CA THR A 49 6.98 4.66 11.51
C THR A 49 8.27 3.86 11.46
N CYS A 50 8.55 3.26 10.30
CA CYS A 50 9.81 2.57 10.02
C CYS A 50 10.30 2.98 8.62
N GLU A 51 11.23 3.93 8.54
CA GLU A 51 11.67 4.52 7.27
C GLU A 51 12.18 3.46 6.28
N THR A 52 13.00 2.51 6.73
CA THR A 52 13.52 1.42 5.89
C THR A 52 12.41 0.57 5.29
N LEU A 53 11.36 0.25 6.06
CA LEU A 53 10.22 -0.53 5.60
C LEU A 53 9.39 0.26 4.57
N GLU A 54 9.16 1.54 4.85
CA GLU A 54 8.43 2.43 3.95
C GLU A 54 9.17 2.60 2.63
N GLU A 55 10.47 2.90 2.67
CA GLU A 55 11.34 3.02 1.51
C GLU A 55 11.43 1.73 0.71
N PHE A 56 11.55 0.58 1.38
CA PHE A 56 11.53 -0.71 0.70
C PHE A 56 10.21 -0.94 -0.05
N THR A 57 9.10 -0.60 0.59
CA THR A 57 7.75 -0.84 0.04
C THR A 57 7.45 0.03 -1.19
N VAL A 58 7.88 1.30 -1.20
CA VAL A 58 7.59 2.24 -2.30
C VAL A 58 8.76 2.50 -3.24
N GLY A 59 9.98 2.11 -2.86
CA GLY A 59 11.21 2.31 -3.62
C GLY A 59 11.24 1.54 -4.93
N HIS A 60 10.32 0.59 -5.12
CA HIS A 60 10.18 -0.17 -6.35
C HIS A 60 9.03 0.31 -7.23
N ILE A 61 8.31 1.39 -6.90
CA ILE A 61 7.31 1.96 -7.81
C ILE A 61 8.05 2.59 -9.03
N PRO A 62 7.83 2.11 -10.28
CA PRO A 62 6.75 1.25 -10.79
C PRO A 62 7.18 -0.16 -11.26
N ASN A 63 8.37 -0.62 -10.88
CA ASN A 63 8.88 -1.95 -11.21
C ASN A 63 8.01 -3.04 -10.55
N GLY A 64 7.53 -4.01 -11.35
CA GLY A 64 6.64 -5.09 -10.89
C GLY A 64 5.15 -4.70 -10.92
N ILE A 65 4.27 -5.57 -10.42
CA ILE A 65 2.83 -5.31 -10.38
C ILE A 65 2.55 -4.39 -9.18
N ASN A 66 2.24 -3.13 -9.48
CA ASN A 66 1.95 -2.12 -8.48
C ASN A 66 0.57 -1.50 -8.73
N LEU A 67 -0.49 -2.12 -8.22
CA LEU A 67 -1.86 -1.63 -8.43
C LEU A 67 -2.37 -0.88 -7.21
N VAL A 68 -3.10 0.20 -7.43
CA VAL A 68 -3.86 0.91 -6.40
C VAL A 68 -5.34 0.87 -6.72
N ALA A 69 -6.16 0.68 -5.70
CA ALA A 69 -7.60 0.87 -5.76
C ALA A 69 -7.93 2.28 -5.27
N VAL A 70 -8.67 3.03 -6.08
CA VAL A 70 -9.03 4.42 -5.82
C VAL A 70 -10.55 4.57 -5.73
N HIS A 71 -11.02 5.29 -4.72
CA HIS A 71 -12.42 5.68 -4.52
C HIS A 71 -12.47 7.16 -4.13
N ASN A 72 -13.22 7.99 -4.87
CA ASN A 72 -13.29 9.44 -4.66
C ASN A 72 -11.90 10.09 -4.52
N ASP A 73 -10.97 9.74 -5.42
CA ASP A 73 -9.57 10.20 -5.45
C ASP A 73 -8.71 9.81 -4.22
N GLN A 74 -9.22 8.93 -3.34
CA GLN A 74 -8.49 8.38 -2.22
C GLN A 74 -8.03 6.94 -2.49
N ILE A 75 -6.80 6.62 -2.08
CA ILE A 75 -6.29 5.25 -2.13
C ILE A 75 -6.95 4.45 -0.99
N VAL A 76 -7.63 3.38 -1.37
CA VAL A 76 -8.35 2.49 -0.43
C VAL A 76 -7.81 1.07 -0.43
N GLY A 77 -6.83 0.80 -1.30
CA GLY A 77 -6.22 -0.51 -1.41
C GLY A 77 -4.95 -0.43 -2.25
N LYS A 78 -4.00 -1.30 -1.91
CA LYS A 78 -2.72 -1.42 -2.59
C LYS A 78 -2.41 -2.90 -2.78
N CYS A 79 -2.09 -3.28 -4.01
CA CYS A 79 -1.50 -4.57 -4.33
C CYS A 79 -0.02 -4.32 -4.66
N ILE A 80 0.86 -5.05 -3.99
CA ILE A 80 2.30 -5.02 -4.21
C ILE A 80 2.71 -6.44 -4.58
N ASP A 81 3.28 -6.59 -5.77
CA ASP A 81 4.04 -7.78 -6.12
C ASP A 81 5.53 -7.43 -6.09
N TYR A 82 6.27 -8.15 -5.26
CA TYR A 82 7.72 -8.03 -5.14
C TYR A 82 8.46 -8.93 -6.13
N SER A 83 7.82 -9.39 -7.21
CA SER A 83 8.44 -10.19 -8.28
C SER A 83 9.68 -9.48 -8.84
N THR A 84 10.80 -9.69 -8.17
CA THR A 84 12.14 -9.48 -8.69
C THR A 84 12.25 -10.50 -9.79
N ASN A 85 12.35 -10.05 -11.05
CA ASN A 85 12.69 -10.85 -12.23
C ASN A 85 12.96 -12.33 -11.92
N ILE A 86 11.93 -13.17 -11.87
CA ILE A 86 12.13 -14.60 -12.11
C ILE A 86 12.37 -14.66 -13.61
N ARG A 87 13.61 -14.41 -14.01
CA ARG A 87 14.10 -14.91 -15.30
C ARG A 87 14.14 -16.42 -15.13
N LEU A 88 13.10 -17.09 -15.65
CA LEU A 88 13.13 -18.51 -15.97
C LEU A 88 14.28 -18.79 -16.96
#